data_AF-A0A6G8RZH7-F1
#
_entry.id   AF-A0A6G8RZH7-F1
#
_cell.length_a   1.000
_cell.length_b   1.000
_cell.length_c   1.000
_cell.angle_alpha   90.00
_cell.angle_beta   90.00
_cell.angle_gamma   90.00
#
_symmetry.space_group_name_H-M   'P 1'
#
loop_
_entity.id
_entity.type
_entity.pdbx_description
1 polymer ?
#
loop_
_entity_poly.entity_id
_entity_poly.type
_entity_poly.pdbx_seq_one_letter_code
_entity_poly.pdbx_strand_id
1 'polypeptide(L)'
;MSMELEPLLQPISEDEICGVDLSFSNEFHEIKKARTEDDPLLDLGDWVAEPKQADWGFVASKSATLLKDKTKDIRLLTWISEAWGNLYGFEGIARGLELSCRMLDQYWLKIHPEIEDDDLDQRLGLLQGLANQVPTLIKKVPLLNVQPFYSIFDYEKILHQQNVRLKNAEDSTSNISTEMEEFDQALFNTSKSFQFQNYQHFIEILEHWDVLKQVLDQLMELEAPSFAAIDSQLDSINKTLRKIYKADAFDSANAASSTSSVSSTPVENANSKTQPEISQNLATTMNNQSQQSFQPQPQSHLQNREQAMKVLQEIADYFQANEPHSPVSYMLQKTIKWSHMPLHEWLAQVIKNDNPLESVQELLGVQTSSNESNDW
;
A
#
# COMPACT_ATOMS: atom_id res chain seq x y z
N MET A 1 6.77 -23.61 -15.07
CA MET A 1 7.64 -23.54 -13.88
C MET A 1 6.72 -23.40 -12.68
N SER A 2 6.96 -24.09 -11.58
CA SER A 2 6.04 -24.08 -10.42
C SER A 2 6.40 -22.94 -9.46
N MET A 3 5.41 -22.22 -8.91
CA MET A 3 5.58 -21.23 -7.82
C MET A 3 5.57 -21.91 -6.43
N GLU A 4 6.20 -23.08 -6.34
CA GLU A 4 6.35 -23.85 -5.11
C GLU A 4 7.35 -23.17 -4.18
N LEU A 5 6.89 -22.77 -2.99
CA LEU A 5 7.70 -22.01 -2.04
C LEU A 5 8.55 -22.91 -1.14
N GLU A 6 8.05 -24.09 -0.77
CA GLU A 6 8.72 -24.98 0.18
C GLU A 6 10.16 -25.35 -0.22
N PRO A 7 10.48 -25.62 -1.50
CA PRO A 7 11.86 -25.84 -1.91
C PRO A 7 12.75 -24.60 -1.78
N LEU A 8 12.20 -23.40 -1.96
CA LEU A 8 12.94 -22.14 -1.89
C LEU A 8 13.27 -21.75 -0.45
N LEU A 9 12.43 -22.18 0.50
CA LEU A 9 12.55 -21.89 1.94
C LEU A 9 13.41 -22.89 2.71
N GLN A 10 13.94 -23.93 2.06
CA GLN A 10 14.90 -24.83 2.70
C GLN A 10 16.25 -24.15 2.90
N PRO A 11 16.99 -24.42 4.00
CA PRO A 11 18.35 -23.90 4.16
C PRO A 11 19.25 -24.38 3.01
N ILE A 12 20.22 -23.56 2.61
CA ILE A 12 21.16 -23.93 1.53
C ILE A 12 22.04 -25.12 1.95
N SER A 13 22.55 -25.08 3.18
CA SER A 13 23.29 -26.19 3.80
C SER A 13 23.17 -26.12 5.33
N GLU A 14 23.65 -27.15 6.04
CA GLU A 14 23.66 -27.17 7.51
C GLU A 14 24.59 -26.10 8.10
N ASP A 15 25.74 -25.86 7.45
CA ASP A 15 26.76 -24.92 7.93
C ASP A 15 26.53 -23.48 7.43
N GLU A 16 25.99 -23.32 6.21
CA GLU A 16 25.68 -22.03 5.59
C GLU A 16 24.19 -21.97 5.23
N ILE A 17 23.34 -21.66 6.21
CA ILE A 17 21.87 -21.68 6.04
C ILE A 17 21.37 -20.74 4.93
N CYS A 18 22.05 -19.61 4.74
CA CYS A 18 21.76 -18.61 3.71
C CYS A 18 22.71 -18.67 2.50
N GLY A 19 23.66 -19.59 2.49
CA GLY A 19 24.68 -19.69 1.44
C GLY A 19 25.54 -18.43 1.31
N VAL A 20 26.02 -18.17 0.09
CA VAL A 20 27.04 -17.14 -0.19
C VAL A 20 26.46 -15.85 -0.75
N ASP A 21 27.12 -14.71 -0.51
CA ASP A 21 26.79 -13.46 -1.20
C ASP A 21 27.16 -13.56 -2.69
N LEU A 22 26.19 -13.25 -3.56
CA LEU A 22 26.32 -13.29 -5.01
C LEU A 22 26.35 -11.89 -5.65
N SER A 23 26.59 -10.83 -4.88
CA SER A 23 26.66 -9.42 -5.34
C SER A 23 27.42 -9.20 -6.65
N PHE A 24 28.59 -9.86 -6.80
CA PHE A 24 29.49 -9.72 -7.96
C PHE A 24 29.46 -10.93 -8.91
N SER A 25 28.51 -11.84 -8.73
CA SER A 25 28.39 -13.06 -9.53
C SER A 25 27.92 -12.76 -10.95
N ASN A 26 28.30 -13.62 -11.91
CA ASN A 26 27.76 -13.56 -13.26
C ASN A 26 26.25 -13.82 -13.27
N GLU A 27 25.77 -14.67 -12.36
CA GLU A 27 24.35 -15.00 -12.25
C GLU A 27 23.49 -13.78 -11.88
N PHE A 28 23.96 -12.91 -10.97
CA PHE A 28 23.27 -11.65 -10.66
C PHE A 28 23.29 -10.68 -11.85
N HIS A 29 24.41 -10.61 -12.58
CA HIS A 29 24.49 -9.80 -13.79
C HIS A 29 23.53 -10.29 -14.89
N GLU A 30 23.41 -11.61 -15.07
CA GLU A 30 22.46 -12.21 -16.01
C GLU A 30 21.02 -11.85 -15.67
N ILE A 31 20.62 -11.94 -14.39
CA ILE A 31 19.26 -11.57 -13.96
C ILE A 31 19.02 -10.08 -14.20
N LYS A 32 19.93 -9.20 -13.77
CA LYS A 32 19.80 -7.75 -13.99
C LYS A 32 19.67 -7.41 -15.48
N LYS A 33 20.46 -8.07 -16.33
CA LYS A 33 20.39 -7.89 -17.79
C LYS A 33 19.06 -8.37 -18.37
N ALA A 34 18.53 -9.50 -17.89
CA ALA A 34 17.27 -10.06 -18.35
C ALA A 34 16.05 -9.23 -17.91
N ARG A 35 16.14 -8.48 -16.81
CA ARG A 35 15.10 -7.55 -16.33
C ARG A 35 15.03 -6.25 -17.11
N THR A 36 16.06 -5.89 -17.87
CA THR A 36 16.09 -4.60 -18.59
C THR A 36 15.19 -4.66 -19.81
N GLU A 37 14.21 -3.77 -19.86
CA GLU A 37 13.39 -3.46 -21.04
C GLU A 37 13.72 -2.04 -21.54
N ASP A 38 13.70 -1.85 -22.85
CA ASP A 38 13.84 -0.52 -23.47
C ASP A 38 12.48 0.20 -23.45
N ASP A 39 12.48 1.52 -23.21
CA ASP A 39 11.25 2.32 -23.22
C ASP A 39 10.70 2.38 -24.67
N PRO A 40 9.49 1.84 -24.93
CA PRO A 40 8.89 1.87 -26.26
C PRO A 40 8.54 3.29 -26.74
N LEU A 41 8.56 4.30 -25.87
CA LEU A 41 8.32 5.70 -26.21
C LEU A 41 9.60 6.46 -26.61
N LEU A 42 10.79 5.86 -26.48
CA LEU A 42 12.04 6.47 -26.94
C LEU A 42 12.12 6.45 -28.47
N ASP A 43 12.30 7.63 -29.07
CA ASP A 43 12.59 7.76 -30.50
C ASP A 43 14.03 7.32 -30.78
N LEU A 44 14.19 6.15 -31.39
CA LEU A 44 15.48 5.56 -31.73
C LEU A 44 16.09 6.18 -33.02
N GLY A 45 15.42 7.14 -33.65
CA GLY A 45 15.84 7.73 -34.92
C GLY A 45 15.98 6.68 -36.03
N ASP A 46 16.98 6.86 -36.92
CA ASP A 46 17.22 5.95 -38.05
C ASP A 46 17.81 4.57 -37.66
N TRP A 47 18.03 4.30 -36.36
CA TRP A 47 18.52 3.02 -35.85
C TRP A 47 17.37 2.15 -35.38
N VAL A 48 16.78 1.38 -36.30
CA VAL A 48 15.73 0.41 -35.99
C VAL A 48 16.35 -0.85 -35.39
N ALA A 49 16.59 -0.84 -34.08
CA ALA A 49 16.81 -2.06 -33.31
C ALA A 49 15.47 -2.54 -32.73
N GLU A 50 15.26 -3.85 -32.65
CA GLU A 50 14.12 -4.37 -31.88
C GLU A 50 14.29 -3.97 -30.41
N PRO A 51 13.29 -3.32 -29.79
CA PRO A 51 13.39 -2.88 -28.41
C PRO A 51 13.61 -4.08 -27.52
N LYS A 52 14.61 -4.02 -26.65
CA LYS A 52 14.92 -5.08 -25.71
C LYS A 52 13.71 -5.30 -24.81
N GLN A 53 13.22 -6.53 -24.76
CA GLN A 53 12.15 -6.95 -23.86
C GLN A 53 12.75 -7.70 -22.67
N ALA A 54 12.15 -7.52 -21.50
CA ALA A 54 12.52 -8.30 -20.33
C ALA A 54 12.15 -9.78 -20.51
N ASP A 55 13.06 -10.69 -20.12
CA ASP A 55 12.81 -12.13 -20.10
C ASP A 55 12.40 -12.56 -18.68
N TRP A 56 11.13 -12.33 -18.34
CA TRP A 56 10.58 -12.67 -17.03
C TRP A 56 10.66 -14.17 -16.75
N GLY A 57 10.57 -15.02 -17.78
CA GLY A 57 10.73 -16.47 -17.65
C GLY A 57 12.13 -16.84 -17.16
N PHE A 58 13.17 -16.26 -17.77
CA PHE A 58 14.55 -16.40 -17.31
C PHE A 58 14.74 -15.86 -15.89
N VAL A 59 14.25 -14.66 -15.59
CA VAL A 59 14.38 -14.03 -14.27
C VAL A 59 13.77 -14.92 -13.18
N ALA A 60 12.54 -15.43 -13.39
CA ALA A 60 11.89 -16.33 -12.45
C ALA A 60 12.70 -17.62 -12.25
N SER A 61 13.15 -18.23 -13.35
CA SER A 61 13.91 -19.48 -13.33
C SER A 61 15.23 -19.39 -12.58
N LYS A 62 16.00 -18.35 -12.89
CA LYS A 62 17.34 -18.16 -12.37
C LYS A 62 17.25 -17.75 -10.90
N SER A 63 16.34 -16.83 -10.56
CA SER A 63 16.14 -16.41 -9.16
C SER A 63 15.70 -17.58 -8.28
N ALA A 64 14.74 -18.40 -8.74
CA ALA A 64 14.32 -19.60 -8.00
C ALA A 64 15.47 -20.61 -7.81
N THR A 65 16.27 -20.84 -8.85
CA THR A 65 17.45 -21.72 -8.76
C THR A 65 18.47 -21.21 -7.75
N LEU A 66 18.77 -19.91 -7.77
CA LEU A 66 19.71 -19.31 -6.83
C LEU A 66 19.17 -19.35 -5.38
N LEU A 67 17.89 -19.02 -5.19
CA LEU A 67 17.21 -19.10 -3.89
C LEU A 67 17.21 -20.51 -3.32
N LYS A 68 17.07 -21.52 -4.17
CA LYS A 68 17.07 -22.93 -3.76
C LYS A 68 18.47 -23.44 -3.44
N ASP A 69 19.45 -23.18 -4.31
CA ASP A 69 20.69 -23.96 -4.34
C ASP A 69 21.94 -23.16 -3.92
N LYS A 70 21.90 -21.83 -3.89
CA LYS A 70 23.12 -21.02 -3.69
C LYS A 70 23.04 -19.95 -2.60
N THR A 71 21.95 -19.18 -2.52
CA THR A 71 21.90 -18.00 -1.66
C THR A 71 20.48 -17.64 -1.23
N LYS A 72 20.32 -17.13 -0.01
CA LYS A 72 19.11 -16.44 0.45
C LYS A 72 19.41 -14.95 0.44
N ASP A 73 18.76 -14.21 -0.45
CA ASP A 73 19.10 -12.81 -0.72
C ASP A 73 17.84 -11.96 -0.95
N ILE A 74 17.74 -10.83 -0.28
CA ILE A 74 16.60 -9.90 -0.37
C ILE A 74 16.43 -9.39 -1.80
N ARG A 75 17.51 -9.19 -2.56
CA ARG A 75 17.45 -8.72 -3.95
C ARG A 75 16.74 -9.74 -4.85
N LEU A 76 16.94 -11.03 -4.59
CA LEU A 76 16.26 -12.09 -5.34
C LEU A 76 14.77 -12.13 -5.02
N LEU A 77 14.35 -11.77 -3.79
CA LEU A 77 12.94 -11.65 -3.42
C LEU A 77 12.25 -10.56 -4.25
N THR A 78 12.90 -9.42 -4.45
CA THR A 78 12.41 -8.35 -5.33
C THR A 78 12.25 -8.83 -6.76
N TRP A 79 13.30 -9.46 -7.32
CA TRP A 79 13.31 -9.85 -8.74
C TRP A 79 12.36 -11.01 -9.04
N ILE A 80 12.24 -11.99 -8.15
CA ILE A 80 11.32 -13.11 -8.35
C ILE A 80 9.86 -12.65 -8.22
N SER A 81 9.55 -11.73 -7.30
CA SER A 81 8.22 -11.15 -7.15
C SER A 81 7.81 -10.36 -8.39
N GLU A 82 8.74 -9.59 -8.96
CA GLU A 82 8.52 -8.86 -10.22
C GLU A 82 8.27 -9.82 -11.38
N ALA A 83 9.11 -10.85 -11.53
CA ALA A 83 8.96 -11.83 -12.60
C ALA A 83 7.67 -12.62 -12.49
N TRP A 84 7.30 -13.07 -11.28
CA TRP A 84 6.04 -13.77 -11.06
C TRP A 84 4.83 -12.85 -11.29
N GLY A 85 4.90 -11.58 -10.90
CA GLY A 85 3.83 -10.63 -11.21
C GLY A 85 3.61 -10.43 -12.71
N ASN A 86 4.68 -10.38 -13.51
CA ASN A 86 4.59 -10.28 -14.96
C ASN A 86 4.10 -11.58 -15.64
N LEU A 87 4.44 -12.75 -15.08
CA LEU A 87 4.09 -14.05 -15.67
C LEU A 87 2.72 -14.58 -15.23
N TYR A 88 2.33 -14.32 -13.99
CA TYR A 88 1.19 -14.96 -13.32
C TYR A 88 0.22 -13.93 -12.69
N GLY A 89 0.39 -12.63 -12.98
CA GLY A 89 -0.52 -11.59 -12.54
C GLY A 89 -0.61 -11.47 -11.02
N PHE A 90 -1.82 -11.28 -10.49
CA PHE A 90 -2.02 -11.09 -9.04
C PHE A 90 -1.61 -12.32 -8.23
N GLU A 91 -1.83 -13.53 -8.72
CA GLU A 91 -1.38 -14.76 -8.06
C GLU A 91 0.15 -14.71 -7.86
N GLY A 92 0.89 -14.36 -8.91
CA GLY A 92 2.35 -14.27 -8.84
C GLY A 92 2.86 -13.23 -7.85
N ILE A 93 2.19 -12.07 -7.76
CA ILE A 93 2.52 -11.04 -6.77
C ILE A 93 2.25 -11.54 -5.35
N ALA A 94 1.10 -12.19 -5.11
CA ALA A 94 0.75 -12.75 -3.81
C ALA A 94 1.80 -13.78 -3.35
N ARG A 95 2.18 -14.71 -4.24
CA ARG A 95 3.21 -15.72 -3.95
C ARG A 95 4.58 -15.11 -3.70
N GLY A 96 4.95 -14.04 -4.41
CA GLY A 96 6.19 -13.31 -4.20
C GLY A 96 6.25 -12.63 -2.82
N LEU A 97 5.14 -12.01 -2.40
CA LEU A 97 5.02 -11.43 -1.06
C LEU A 97 5.04 -12.50 0.04
N GLU A 98 4.31 -13.61 -0.13
CA GLU A 98 4.34 -14.73 0.82
C GLU A 98 5.76 -15.26 1.00
N LEU A 99 6.47 -15.50 -0.11
CA LEU A 99 7.87 -15.93 -0.10
C LEU A 99 8.74 -14.93 0.66
N SER A 100 8.54 -13.63 0.40
CA SER A 100 9.31 -12.58 1.05
C SER A 100 9.09 -12.56 2.55
N CYS A 101 7.83 -12.64 3.01
CA CYS A 101 7.48 -12.69 4.43
C CYS A 101 8.15 -13.88 5.12
N ARG A 102 7.95 -15.08 4.58
CA ARG A 102 8.47 -16.32 5.17
C ARG A 102 10.00 -16.36 5.18
N MET A 103 10.64 -15.88 4.11
CA MET A 103 12.10 -15.85 4.03
C MET A 103 12.70 -14.85 5.03
N LEU A 104 12.11 -13.67 5.15
CA LEU A 104 12.57 -12.64 6.09
C LEU A 104 12.39 -13.11 7.53
N ASP A 105 11.22 -13.64 7.88
CA ASP A 105 10.94 -14.18 9.22
C ASP A 105 11.93 -15.30 9.60
N GLN A 106 12.18 -16.24 8.67
CA GLN A 106 13.03 -17.40 8.94
C GLN A 106 14.53 -17.10 8.96
N TYR A 107 14.99 -16.17 8.11
CA TYR A 107 16.42 -15.99 7.81
C TYR A 107 16.96 -14.60 8.11
N TRP A 108 16.19 -13.71 8.76
CA TRP A 108 16.57 -12.30 8.98
C TRP A 108 18.04 -12.10 9.37
N LEU A 109 18.54 -12.81 10.37
CA LEU A 109 19.91 -12.58 10.88
C LEU A 109 21.01 -12.89 9.86
N LYS A 110 20.75 -13.75 8.87
CA LYS A 110 21.77 -14.28 7.94
C LYS A 110 21.44 -14.08 6.46
N ILE A 111 20.26 -13.59 6.12
CA ILE A 111 19.89 -13.33 4.73
C ILE A 111 20.79 -12.24 4.13
N HIS A 112 21.17 -12.40 2.87
CA HIS A 112 22.02 -11.44 2.18
C HIS A 112 21.23 -10.19 1.74
N PRO A 113 21.82 -8.98 1.81
CA PRO A 113 23.13 -8.70 2.41
C PRO A 113 23.13 -8.84 3.94
N GLU A 114 24.22 -9.35 4.51
CA GLU A 114 24.39 -9.43 5.97
C GLU A 114 24.42 -8.02 6.58
N ILE A 115 23.99 -7.91 7.85
CA ILE A 115 24.05 -6.66 8.60
C ILE A 115 25.51 -6.46 9.04
N GLU A 116 26.10 -5.33 8.67
CA GLU A 116 27.45 -4.94 9.07
C GLU A 116 27.34 -3.77 10.05
N ASP A 117 28.11 -3.79 11.15
CA ASP A 117 28.17 -2.72 12.16
C ASP A 117 26.80 -2.27 12.72
N ASP A 118 25.84 -3.19 12.84
CA ASP A 118 24.44 -2.94 13.23
C ASP A 118 23.71 -1.92 12.31
N ASP A 119 24.17 -1.73 11.07
CA ASP A 119 23.58 -0.83 10.08
C ASP A 119 22.53 -1.55 9.20
N LEU A 120 21.28 -1.10 9.26
CA LEU A 120 20.15 -1.63 8.49
C LEU A 120 19.92 -0.93 7.16
N ASP A 121 20.63 0.17 6.85
CA ASP A 121 20.32 1.06 5.72
C ASP A 121 20.26 0.31 4.38
N GLN A 122 21.19 -0.62 4.16
CA GLN A 122 21.23 -1.40 2.92
C GLN A 122 19.98 -2.29 2.77
N ARG A 123 19.57 -2.96 3.85
CA ARG A 123 18.37 -3.81 3.83
C ARG A 123 17.11 -2.97 3.72
N LEU A 124 17.04 -1.85 4.44
CA LEU A 124 15.95 -0.89 4.35
C LEU A 124 15.75 -0.41 2.92
N GLY A 125 16.82 -0.01 2.22
CA GLY A 125 16.74 0.40 0.82
C GLY A 125 16.21 -0.70 -0.10
N LEU A 126 16.64 -1.95 0.09
CA LEU A 126 16.18 -3.09 -0.70
C LEU A 126 14.71 -3.43 -0.44
N LEU A 127 14.30 -3.42 0.83
CA LEU A 127 12.91 -3.68 1.25
C LEU A 127 11.98 -2.55 0.83
N GLN A 128 12.42 -1.29 0.88
CA GLN A 128 11.71 -0.15 0.32
C GLN A 128 11.52 -0.32 -1.20
N GLY A 129 12.54 -0.81 -1.91
CA GLY A 129 12.45 -1.15 -3.32
C GLY A 129 11.40 -2.23 -3.60
N LEU A 130 11.42 -3.33 -2.82
CA LEU A 130 10.40 -4.39 -2.87
C LEU A 130 8.99 -3.85 -2.59
N ALA A 131 8.84 -3.00 -1.57
CA ALA A 131 7.57 -2.40 -1.20
C ALA A 131 7.03 -1.49 -2.31
N ASN A 132 7.85 -0.58 -2.82
CA ASN A 132 7.46 0.40 -3.83
C ASN A 132 7.09 -0.22 -5.19
N GLN A 133 7.62 -1.40 -5.53
CA GLN A 133 7.23 -2.08 -6.77
C GLN A 133 5.83 -2.70 -6.71
N VAL A 134 5.30 -3.02 -5.52
CA VAL A 134 4.03 -3.75 -5.38
C VAL A 134 2.86 -3.02 -6.05
N PRO A 135 2.57 -1.73 -5.75
CA PRO A 135 1.49 -1.01 -6.43
C PRO A 135 1.70 -0.90 -7.95
N THR A 136 2.95 -0.68 -8.38
CA THR A 136 3.29 -0.57 -9.81
C THR A 136 3.02 -1.88 -10.54
N LEU A 137 3.37 -3.02 -9.95
CA LEU A 137 3.10 -4.34 -10.51
C LEU A 137 1.59 -4.59 -10.60
N ILE A 138 0.86 -4.37 -9.51
CA ILE A 138 -0.59 -4.56 -9.46
C ILE A 138 -1.27 -3.74 -10.57
N LYS A 139 -0.85 -2.48 -10.77
CA LYS A 139 -1.45 -1.61 -11.78
C LYS A 139 -1.24 -2.10 -13.22
N LYS A 140 -0.16 -2.85 -13.48
CA LYS A 140 0.18 -3.40 -14.80
C LYS A 140 -0.46 -4.77 -15.07
N VAL A 141 -1.00 -5.46 -14.06
CA VAL A 141 -1.64 -6.77 -14.24
C VAL A 141 -2.85 -6.65 -15.16
N PRO A 142 -2.96 -7.48 -16.21
CA PRO A 142 -4.17 -7.58 -17.03
C PRO A 142 -5.38 -7.98 -16.19
N LEU A 143 -6.45 -7.19 -16.27
CA LEU A 143 -7.72 -7.47 -15.60
C LEU A 143 -8.59 -8.46 -16.35
N LEU A 144 -8.26 -8.70 -17.62
CA LEU A 144 -9.04 -9.45 -18.59
C LEU A 144 -8.20 -10.58 -19.19
N ASN A 145 -8.84 -11.69 -19.57
CA ASN A 145 -8.18 -12.81 -20.27
C ASN A 145 -8.45 -12.82 -21.77
N VAL A 146 -9.03 -11.74 -22.30
CA VAL A 146 -9.32 -11.54 -23.73
C VAL A 146 -8.65 -10.26 -24.20
N GLN A 147 -8.17 -10.25 -25.44
CA GLN A 147 -7.59 -9.06 -26.05
C GLN A 147 -8.67 -7.99 -26.30
N PRO A 148 -8.37 -6.69 -26.12
CA PRO A 148 -7.13 -6.14 -25.56
C PRO A 148 -6.98 -6.37 -24.05
N PHE A 149 -5.75 -6.70 -23.61
CA PHE A 149 -5.43 -7.01 -22.21
C PHE A 149 -5.35 -5.76 -21.31
N TYR A 150 -6.49 -5.13 -21.07
CA TYR A 150 -6.54 -3.92 -20.23
C TYR A 150 -6.12 -4.19 -18.78
N SER A 151 -5.29 -3.31 -18.25
CA SER A 151 -4.86 -3.25 -16.85
C SER A 151 -5.55 -2.10 -16.09
N ILE A 152 -5.29 -1.98 -14.79
CA ILE A 152 -5.74 -0.80 -14.01
C ILE A 152 -5.10 0.46 -14.57
N PHE A 153 -3.83 0.38 -14.98
CA PHE A 153 -3.12 1.51 -15.58
C PHE A 153 -3.85 2.03 -16.83
N ASP A 154 -4.30 1.12 -17.71
CA ASP A 154 -5.06 1.50 -18.90
C ASP A 154 -6.42 2.11 -18.54
N TYR A 155 -7.12 1.52 -17.58
CA TYR A 155 -8.39 2.05 -17.09
C TYR A 155 -8.25 3.45 -16.46
N GLU A 156 -7.24 3.67 -15.62
CA GLU A 156 -6.92 4.98 -15.04
C GLU A 156 -6.56 6.00 -16.14
N LYS A 157 -5.81 5.58 -17.16
CA LYS A 157 -5.48 6.42 -18.33
C LYS A 157 -6.73 6.84 -19.10
N ILE A 158 -7.63 5.90 -19.40
CA ILE A 158 -8.92 6.19 -20.07
C ILE A 158 -9.71 7.21 -19.26
N LEU A 159 -9.84 7.01 -17.94
CA LEU A 159 -10.54 7.94 -17.04
C LEU A 159 -9.88 9.32 -16.98
N HIS A 160 -8.56 9.39 -16.92
CA HIS A 160 -7.84 10.66 -16.90
C HIS A 160 -8.06 11.44 -18.20
N GLN A 161 -7.96 10.78 -19.36
CA GLN A 161 -8.22 11.41 -20.65
C GLN A 161 -9.66 11.92 -20.76
N GLN A 162 -10.63 11.16 -20.27
CA GLN A 162 -12.02 11.57 -20.20
C GLN A 162 -12.18 12.84 -19.34
N ASN A 163 -11.59 12.87 -18.15
CA ASN A 163 -11.66 14.01 -17.24
C ASN A 163 -10.99 15.28 -17.79
N VAL A 164 -9.84 15.16 -18.45
CA VAL A 164 -9.14 16.30 -19.06
C VAL A 164 -9.97 16.90 -20.20
N ARG A 165 -10.56 16.07 -21.07
CA ARG A 165 -11.38 16.56 -22.18
C ARG A 165 -12.70 17.19 -21.73
N LEU A 166 -13.33 16.67 -20.67
CA LEU A 166 -14.51 17.29 -20.06
C LEU A 166 -14.22 18.71 -19.52
N LYS A 167 -13.00 18.97 -19.05
CA LYS A 167 -12.57 20.30 -18.60
C LYS A 167 -12.26 21.26 -19.76
N ASN A 168 -11.85 20.72 -20.93
CA ASN A 168 -11.35 21.48 -22.07
C ASN A 168 -12.38 21.62 -23.21
N ALA A 169 -13.68 21.70 -22.91
CA ALA A 169 -14.79 21.54 -23.86
C ALA A 169 -14.88 22.56 -25.04
N GLU A 170 -13.92 22.50 -25.96
CA GLU A 170 -14.05 22.81 -27.38
C GLU A 170 -13.50 21.62 -28.18
N ASP A 171 -14.36 21.03 -29.01
CA ASP A 171 -14.13 19.95 -29.99
C ASP A 171 -13.93 18.48 -29.55
N SER A 172 -14.70 17.62 -30.27
CA SER A 172 -14.57 16.16 -30.43
C SER A 172 -15.34 15.25 -29.46
N THR A 173 -16.66 15.18 -29.63
CA THR A 173 -17.58 14.24 -28.97
C THR A 173 -17.59 12.81 -29.54
N SER A 174 -16.89 12.53 -30.66
CA SER A 174 -17.06 11.28 -31.40
C SER A 174 -16.17 10.11 -30.97
N ASN A 175 -15.03 10.34 -30.31
CA ASN A 175 -14.10 9.27 -29.87
C ASN A 175 -14.16 8.95 -28.36
N ILE A 176 -14.98 9.67 -27.57
CA ILE A 176 -15.06 9.55 -26.10
C ILE A 176 -15.72 8.23 -25.68
N SER A 177 -16.74 7.80 -26.42
CA SER A 177 -17.51 6.60 -26.11
C SER A 177 -16.73 5.33 -26.39
N THR A 178 -15.90 5.32 -27.42
CA THR A 178 -15.38 4.08 -28.00
C THR A 178 -14.43 3.33 -27.06
N GLU A 179 -13.41 3.97 -26.48
CA GLU A 179 -12.40 3.26 -25.65
C GLU A 179 -12.97 2.74 -24.31
N MET A 180 -13.86 3.49 -23.67
CA MET A 180 -14.53 3.04 -22.45
C MET A 180 -15.55 1.94 -22.75
N GLU A 181 -16.30 2.06 -23.85
CA GLU A 181 -17.23 1.01 -24.29
C GLU A 181 -16.48 -0.27 -24.69
N GLU A 182 -15.32 -0.16 -25.32
CA GLU A 182 -14.43 -1.28 -25.64
C GLU A 182 -13.94 -1.98 -24.36
N PHE A 183 -13.51 -1.22 -23.35
CA PHE A 183 -13.15 -1.77 -22.04
C PHE A 183 -14.33 -2.50 -21.38
N ASP A 184 -15.50 -1.86 -21.30
CA ASP A 184 -16.69 -2.44 -20.67
C ASP A 184 -17.18 -3.70 -21.40
N GLN A 185 -17.09 -3.71 -22.74
CA GLN A 185 -17.43 -4.88 -23.56
C GLN A 185 -16.43 -6.02 -23.34
N ALA A 186 -15.13 -5.74 -23.31
CA ALA A 186 -14.10 -6.74 -23.04
C ALA A 186 -14.24 -7.32 -21.62
N LEU A 187 -14.57 -6.48 -20.64
CA LEU A 187 -14.88 -6.89 -19.26
C LEU A 187 -16.15 -7.74 -19.18
N PHE A 188 -17.20 -7.40 -19.94
CA PHE A 188 -18.42 -8.19 -20.01
C PHE A 188 -18.18 -9.58 -20.60
N ASN A 189 -17.30 -9.68 -21.61
CA ASN A 189 -16.93 -10.94 -22.25
C ASN A 189 -15.99 -11.80 -21.40
N THR A 190 -15.34 -11.23 -20.39
CA THR A 190 -14.48 -11.95 -19.47
C THR A 190 -15.31 -12.78 -18.49
N SER A 191 -14.98 -14.06 -18.31
CA SER A 191 -15.75 -14.96 -17.46
C SER A 191 -15.83 -14.48 -16.01
N LYS A 192 -16.98 -14.69 -15.35
CA LYS A 192 -17.17 -14.31 -13.93
C LYS A 192 -16.29 -15.11 -12.98
N SER A 193 -15.98 -16.36 -13.30
CA SER A 193 -15.03 -17.18 -12.54
C SER A 193 -13.62 -16.58 -12.57
N PHE A 194 -13.16 -16.09 -13.74
CA PHE A 194 -11.88 -15.41 -13.86
C PHE A 194 -11.86 -14.10 -13.08
N GLN A 195 -12.90 -13.26 -13.22
CA GLN A 195 -13.01 -12.00 -12.45
C GLN A 195 -12.97 -12.26 -10.94
N PHE A 196 -13.69 -13.29 -10.48
CA PHE A 196 -13.69 -13.69 -9.08
C PHE A 196 -12.32 -14.19 -8.61
N GLN A 197 -11.68 -15.12 -9.34
CA GLN A 197 -10.35 -15.64 -9.00
C GLN A 197 -9.31 -14.53 -8.97
N ASN A 198 -9.29 -13.66 -9.99
CA ASN A 198 -8.35 -12.54 -10.05
C ASN A 198 -8.55 -11.59 -8.86
N TYR A 199 -9.80 -11.33 -8.47
CA TYR A 199 -10.10 -10.53 -7.28
C TYR A 199 -9.67 -11.22 -5.98
N GLN A 200 -9.84 -12.54 -5.84
CA GLN A 200 -9.36 -13.29 -4.68
C GLN A 200 -7.84 -13.21 -4.54
N HIS A 201 -7.09 -13.41 -5.63
CA HIS A 201 -5.64 -13.23 -5.61
C HIS A 201 -5.22 -11.80 -5.24
N PHE A 202 -5.98 -10.79 -5.66
CA PHE A 202 -5.74 -9.42 -5.21
C PHE A 202 -5.98 -9.25 -3.70
N ILE A 203 -6.97 -9.91 -3.12
CA ILE A 203 -7.16 -9.92 -1.66
C ILE A 203 -6.00 -10.63 -0.95
N GLU A 204 -5.51 -11.75 -1.48
CA GLU A 204 -4.30 -12.44 -0.96
C GLU A 204 -3.07 -11.52 -0.97
N ILE A 205 -2.91 -10.66 -1.98
CA ILE A 205 -1.85 -9.64 -1.99
C ILE A 205 -1.99 -8.71 -0.78
N LEU A 206 -3.21 -8.23 -0.47
CA LEU A 206 -3.44 -7.34 0.66
C LEU A 206 -3.16 -8.04 2.00
N GLU A 207 -3.55 -9.31 2.12
CA GLU A 207 -3.26 -10.12 3.31
C GLU A 207 -1.74 -10.29 3.50
N HIS A 208 -1.00 -10.67 2.46
CA HIS A 208 0.44 -10.81 2.54
C HIS A 208 1.16 -9.47 2.71
N TRP A 209 0.60 -8.37 2.21
CA TRP A 209 1.11 -7.04 2.47
C TRP A 209 1.03 -6.67 3.96
N ASP A 210 -0.09 -6.97 4.61
CA ASP A 210 -0.22 -6.75 6.05
C ASP A 210 0.71 -7.65 6.87
N VAL A 211 0.89 -8.92 6.44
CA VAL A 211 1.88 -9.82 7.07
C VAL A 211 3.30 -9.29 6.88
N LEU A 212 3.66 -8.78 5.69
CA LEU A 212 4.97 -8.21 5.43
C LEU A 212 5.27 -7.06 6.39
N LYS A 213 4.32 -6.13 6.56
CA LYS A 213 4.45 -5.02 7.51
C LYS A 213 4.69 -5.52 8.93
N GLN A 214 3.90 -6.50 9.39
CA GLN A 214 4.06 -7.08 10.74
C GLN A 214 5.43 -7.73 10.94
N VAL A 215 5.91 -8.49 9.95
CA VAL A 215 7.24 -9.11 9.97
C VAL A 215 8.31 -8.02 10.05
N LEU A 216 8.21 -6.98 9.22
CA LEU A 216 9.17 -5.88 9.20
C LEU A 216 9.17 -5.05 10.50
N ASP A 217 8.00 -4.75 11.06
CA ASP A 217 7.85 -4.07 12.35
C ASP A 217 8.49 -4.89 13.48
N GLN A 218 8.31 -6.22 13.48
CA GLN A 218 8.91 -7.10 14.47
C GLN A 218 10.44 -7.20 14.33
N LEU A 219 10.97 -7.20 13.10
CA LEU A 219 12.39 -7.39 12.83
C LEU A 219 13.23 -6.12 12.99
N MET A 220 12.64 -4.94 12.80
CA MET A 220 13.34 -3.65 12.81
C MET A 220 12.91 -2.74 13.97
N GLU A 221 11.86 -3.09 14.72
CA GLU A 221 11.33 -2.33 15.84
C GLU A 221 11.12 -0.83 15.51
N LEU A 222 11.99 0.05 16.04
CA LEU A 222 11.90 1.50 15.87
C LEU A 222 12.43 1.99 14.51
N GLU A 223 13.18 1.17 13.79
CA GLU A 223 13.79 1.50 12.49
C GLU A 223 12.90 1.08 11.31
N ALA A 224 11.72 0.52 11.58
CA ALA A 224 10.79 0.11 10.53
C ALA A 224 10.27 1.32 9.73
N PRO A 225 10.28 1.26 8.38
CA PRO A 225 9.84 2.37 7.55
C PRO A 225 8.32 2.51 7.56
N SER A 226 7.83 3.73 7.31
CA SER A 226 6.41 3.96 7.15
C SER A 226 5.93 3.50 5.76
N PHE A 227 4.86 2.70 5.76
CA PHE A 227 4.23 2.19 4.54
C PHE A 227 2.91 2.89 4.18
N ALA A 228 2.57 3.99 4.87
CA ALA A 228 1.27 4.67 4.74
C ALA A 228 0.95 5.15 3.31
N ALA A 229 1.97 5.58 2.55
CA ALA A 229 1.79 5.98 1.15
C ALA A 229 1.38 4.79 0.28
N ILE A 230 1.96 3.61 0.52
CA ILE A 230 1.64 2.39 -0.21
C ILE A 230 0.26 1.87 0.22
N ASP A 231 -0.07 1.90 1.51
CA ASP A 231 -1.41 1.55 2.01
C ASP A 231 -2.50 2.38 1.31
N SER A 232 -2.29 3.70 1.17
CA SER A 232 -3.20 4.59 0.45
C SER A 232 -3.36 4.22 -1.03
N GLN A 233 -2.27 3.84 -1.69
CA GLN A 233 -2.32 3.38 -3.09
C GLN A 233 -3.06 2.04 -3.22
N LEU A 234 -2.81 1.08 -2.34
CA LEU A 234 -3.48 -0.22 -2.33
C LEU A 234 -4.97 -0.08 -2.03
N ASP A 235 -5.36 0.81 -1.13
CA ASP A 235 -6.78 1.13 -0.86
C ASP A 235 -7.45 1.76 -2.10
N SER A 236 -6.78 2.67 -2.79
CA SER A 236 -7.27 3.24 -4.06
C SER A 236 -7.44 2.18 -5.15
N ILE A 237 -6.47 1.27 -5.29
CA ILE A 237 -6.54 0.15 -6.22
C ILE A 237 -7.68 -0.80 -5.85
N ASN A 238 -7.84 -1.14 -4.56
CA ASN A 238 -8.92 -2.00 -4.07
C ASN A 238 -10.29 -1.40 -4.41
N LYS A 239 -10.50 -0.11 -4.15
CA LYS A 239 -11.74 0.60 -4.52
C LYS A 239 -12.00 0.54 -6.03
N THR A 240 -10.96 0.70 -6.84
CA THR A 240 -11.05 0.63 -8.30
C THR A 240 -11.42 -0.78 -8.77
N LEU A 241 -10.74 -1.81 -8.28
CA LEU A 241 -11.03 -3.21 -8.60
C LEU A 241 -12.41 -3.65 -8.13
N ARG A 242 -12.84 -3.24 -6.92
CA ARG A 242 -14.19 -3.47 -6.41
C ARG A 242 -15.24 -2.92 -7.35
N LYS A 243 -15.03 -1.70 -7.88
CA LYS A 243 -15.91 -1.06 -8.86
C LYS A 243 -15.92 -1.82 -10.19
N ILE A 244 -14.75 -2.14 -10.74
CA ILE A 244 -14.61 -2.81 -12.04
C ILE A 244 -15.29 -4.19 -12.00
N TYR A 245 -14.93 -5.05 -11.04
CA TYR A 245 -15.48 -6.40 -10.97
C TYR A 245 -16.86 -6.49 -10.32
N LYS A 246 -17.38 -5.38 -9.77
CA LYS A 246 -18.61 -5.34 -8.97
C LYS A 246 -18.55 -6.36 -7.82
N ALA A 247 -17.47 -6.29 -7.05
CA ALA A 247 -17.09 -7.29 -6.07
C ALA A 247 -18.14 -7.55 -4.98
N ASP A 248 -19.03 -6.59 -4.69
CA ASP A 248 -20.13 -6.77 -3.73
C ASP A 248 -21.08 -7.94 -4.13
N ALA A 249 -21.16 -8.27 -5.41
CA ALA A 249 -21.90 -9.43 -5.91
C ALA A 249 -21.22 -10.76 -5.57
N PHE A 250 -19.90 -10.77 -5.41
CA PHE A 250 -19.11 -11.95 -5.04
C PHE A 250 -19.27 -12.28 -3.55
N ASP A 251 -19.27 -11.27 -2.68
CA ASP A 251 -19.48 -11.43 -1.24
C ASP A 251 -20.86 -12.04 -0.94
N SER A 252 -21.87 -11.63 -1.71
CA SER A 252 -23.24 -12.16 -1.61
C SER A 252 -23.35 -13.63 -2.09
N ALA A 253 -22.59 -14.04 -3.10
CA ALA A 253 -22.58 -15.40 -3.62
C ALA A 253 -21.86 -16.38 -2.67
N ASN A 254 -20.80 -15.93 -1.98
CA ASN A 254 -20.11 -16.72 -0.96
C ASN A 254 -20.96 -16.90 0.30
N ALA A 255 -21.73 -15.89 0.73
CA ALA A 255 -22.66 -15.99 1.85
C ALA A 255 -23.84 -16.95 1.58
N ALA A 256 -24.34 -17.02 0.34
CA ALA A 256 -25.37 -17.97 -0.08
C ALA A 256 -24.85 -19.41 -0.18
N SER A 257 -23.58 -19.59 -0.52
CA SER A 257 -22.95 -20.92 -0.63
C SER A 257 -22.62 -21.54 0.74
N SER A 258 -22.38 -20.70 1.76
CA SER A 258 -22.08 -21.12 3.14
C SER A 258 -23.34 -21.38 3.99
N THR A 259 -24.54 -21.11 3.47
CA THR A 259 -25.82 -21.37 4.17
C THR A 259 -26.55 -22.64 3.73
N SER A 260 -25.98 -23.43 2.79
CA SER A 260 -26.64 -24.60 2.21
C SER A 260 -26.25 -25.96 2.83
N SER A 261 -25.55 -26.00 3.97
CA SER A 261 -25.07 -27.26 4.57
C SER A 261 -25.29 -27.36 6.09
N VAL A 262 -26.48 -27.02 6.59
CA VAL A 262 -26.96 -27.57 7.87
C VAL A 262 -28.41 -28.02 7.73
N SER A 263 -28.59 -29.26 7.30
CA SER A 263 -29.85 -30.00 7.48
C SER A 263 -29.60 -31.17 8.43
N SER A 264 -29.97 -30.97 9.70
CA SER A 264 -30.35 -32.07 10.60
C SER A 264 -31.25 -31.55 11.72
N THR A 265 -32.53 -31.86 11.52
CA THR A 265 -33.69 -32.02 12.41
C THR A 265 -33.60 -31.72 13.92
N PRO A 266 -34.68 -31.16 14.49
CA PRO A 266 -34.80 -30.82 15.91
C PRO A 266 -35.15 -32.05 16.75
N VAL A 267 -34.53 -32.18 17.93
CA VAL A 267 -35.00 -33.08 18.99
C VAL A 267 -35.45 -32.25 20.18
N GLU A 268 -36.74 -32.35 20.43
CA GLU A 268 -37.49 -31.94 21.58
C GLU A 268 -36.95 -32.62 22.86
N ASN A 269 -36.63 -31.85 23.89
CA ASN A 269 -36.84 -32.33 25.26
C ASN A 269 -37.10 -31.20 26.23
N ALA A 270 -38.16 -31.39 27.01
CA ALA A 270 -38.75 -30.44 27.91
C ALA A 270 -38.08 -30.46 29.30
N ASN A 271 -38.02 -29.28 29.93
CA ASN A 271 -38.78 -28.92 31.15
C ASN A 271 -37.98 -28.25 32.30
N SER A 272 -38.35 -26.98 32.54
CA SER A 272 -38.71 -26.36 33.83
C SER A 272 -37.67 -25.85 34.87
N LYS A 273 -37.73 -24.51 35.03
CA LYS A 273 -37.81 -23.69 36.27
C LYS A 273 -36.57 -23.68 37.19
N THR A 274 -36.05 -22.55 37.67
CA THR A 274 -36.75 -21.52 38.48
C THR A 274 -35.85 -20.28 38.64
N GLN A 275 -36.46 -19.09 38.60
CA GLN A 275 -35.95 -17.81 39.14
C GLN A 275 -36.03 -17.83 40.69
N PRO A 276 -35.30 -16.99 41.46
CA PRO A 276 -35.69 -15.59 41.59
C PRO A 276 -34.54 -14.56 41.77
N GLU A 277 -34.93 -13.30 41.58
CA GLU A 277 -34.19 -12.06 41.86
C GLU A 277 -33.86 -11.86 43.34
N ILE A 278 -32.71 -11.23 43.64
CA ILE A 278 -32.56 -10.27 44.76
C ILE A 278 -31.59 -9.14 44.35
N SER A 279 -32.12 -7.92 44.38
CA SER A 279 -31.42 -6.63 44.29
C SER A 279 -30.50 -6.38 45.49
N GLN A 280 -29.36 -5.71 45.28
CA GLN A 280 -28.90 -4.66 46.21
C GLN A 280 -27.81 -3.76 45.60
N ASN A 281 -28.18 -2.48 45.48
CA ASN A 281 -27.27 -1.34 45.36
C ASN A 281 -26.43 -1.21 46.63
N LEU A 282 -25.12 -1.01 46.48
CA LEU A 282 -24.34 -0.18 47.42
C LEU A 282 -23.44 0.76 46.63
N ALA A 283 -23.77 2.05 46.77
CA ALA A 283 -22.99 3.17 46.32
C ALA A 283 -21.66 3.22 47.08
N THR A 284 -20.57 3.45 46.35
CA THR A 284 -19.32 3.97 46.93
C THR A 284 -19.03 5.31 46.27
N THR A 285 -19.24 6.36 47.04
CA THR A 285 -18.94 7.74 46.73
C THR A 285 -17.43 7.93 46.75
N MET A 286 -16.80 8.23 45.61
CA MET A 286 -15.53 8.92 45.57
C MET A 286 -15.49 9.92 44.40
N ASN A 287 -15.23 11.17 44.79
CA ASN A 287 -14.78 12.27 43.95
C ASN A 287 -13.89 11.79 42.81
N ASN A 288 -14.28 12.07 41.56
CA ASN A 288 -13.28 12.30 40.53
C ASN A 288 -13.71 13.46 39.65
N GLN A 289 -12.80 14.42 39.59
CA GLN A 289 -12.88 15.65 38.83
C GLN A 289 -13.20 15.33 37.37
N SER A 290 -14.14 16.08 36.82
CA SER A 290 -14.48 16.10 35.40
C SER A 290 -13.24 16.35 34.54
N GLN A 291 -12.62 15.29 34.03
CA GLN A 291 -11.70 15.38 32.91
C GLN A 291 -12.54 15.66 31.66
N GLN A 292 -12.46 16.89 31.14
CA GLN A 292 -13.03 17.26 29.86
C GLN A 292 -12.22 16.55 28.75
N SER A 293 -12.60 15.32 28.42
CA SER A 293 -12.10 14.66 27.21
C SER A 293 -12.85 15.23 26.01
N PHE A 294 -12.12 15.59 24.96
CA PHE A 294 -12.70 16.01 23.70
C PHE A 294 -13.43 14.82 23.06
N GLN A 295 -14.76 14.86 23.01
CA GLN A 295 -15.60 13.87 22.35
C GLN A 295 -16.38 14.56 21.23
N PRO A 296 -16.03 14.32 19.94
CA PRO A 296 -16.72 14.97 18.83
C PRO A 296 -18.17 14.46 18.76
N GLN A 297 -19.15 15.36 18.95
CA GLN A 297 -20.57 15.04 18.83
C GLN A 297 -21.05 15.22 17.38
N PRO A 298 -21.97 14.38 16.87
CA PRO A 298 -22.36 14.37 15.45
C PRO A 298 -23.26 15.54 14.99
N GLN A 299 -23.55 16.54 15.83
CA GLN A 299 -24.63 17.51 15.55
C GLN A 299 -24.22 18.97 15.30
N SER A 300 -22.97 19.41 15.57
CA SER A 300 -22.48 20.64 14.94
C SER A 300 -20.94 20.76 14.89
N HIS A 301 -20.40 21.00 13.70
CA HIS A 301 -18.97 21.22 13.49
C HIS A 301 -18.46 22.48 14.24
N LEU A 302 -19.32 23.49 14.41
CA LEU A 302 -18.97 24.73 15.11
C LEU A 302 -18.73 24.50 16.62
N GLN A 303 -19.59 23.72 17.29
CA GLN A 303 -19.40 23.42 18.72
C GLN A 303 -18.19 22.52 18.94
N ASN A 304 -17.96 21.53 18.06
CA ASN A 304 -16.76 20.69 18.14
C ASN A 304 -15.49 21.52 17.92
N ARG A 305 -15.50 22.48 17.00
CA ARG A 305 -14.36 23.39 16.79
C ARG A 305 -14.08 24.24 18.03
N GLU A 306 -15.12 24.81 18.65
CA GLU A 306 -14.96 25.64 19.86
C GLU A 306 -14.40 24.83 21.04
N GLN A 307 -14.88 23.61 21.23
CA GLN A 307 -14.35 22.68 22.24
C GLN A 307 -12.88 22.30 21.97
N ALA A 308 -12.52 22.00 20.72
CA ALA A 308 -11.15 21.68 20.33
C ALA A 308 -10.19 22.86 20.60
N MET A 309 -10.63 24.09 20.29
CA MET A 309 -9.84 25.29 20.56
C MET A 309 -9.62 25.54 22.05
N LYS A 310 -10.60 25.23 22.89
CA LYS A 310 -10.47 25.36 24.35
C LYS A 310 -9.43 24.38 24.90
N VAL A 311 -9.45 23.13 24.46
CA VAL A 311 -8.44 22.12 24.85
C VAL A 311 -7.05 22.53 24.37
N LEU A 312 -6.94 23.06 23.15
CA LEU A 312 -5.67 23.54 22.60
C LEU A 312 -5.09 24.70 23.43
N GLN A 313 -5.94 25.61 23.93
CA GLN A 313 -5.54 26.69 24.82
C GLN A 313 -5.00 26.14 26.16
N GLU A 314 -5.68 25.17 26.76
CA GLU A 314 -5.23 24.54 28.02
C GLU A 314 -3.85 23.86 27.85
N ILE A 315 -3.61 23.23 26.70
CA ILE A 315 -2.31 22.64 26.36
C ILE A 315 -1.25 23.74 26.18
N ALA A 316 -1.56 24.82 25.46
CA ALA A 316 -0.63 25.93 25.26
C ALA A 316 -0.24 26.61 26.58
N ASP A 317 -1.20 26.82 27.49
CA ASP A 317 -0.97 27.40 28.81
C ASP A 317 -0.06 26.50 29.67
N TYR A 318 -0.23 25.17 29.57
CA TYR A 318 0.65 24.20 30.23
C TYR A 318 2.10 24.28 29.71
N PHE A 319 2.30 24.25 28.39
CA PHE A 319 3.64 24.35 27.79
C PHE A 319 4.27 25.72 28.02
N GLN A 320 3.48 26.79 28.13
CA GLN A 320 4.01 28.11 28.48
C GLN A 320 4.48 28.18 29.93
N ALA A 321 3.78 27.53 30.87
CA ALA A 321 4.15 27.51 32.28
C ALA A 321 5.38 26.62 32.55
N ASN A 322 5.49 25.50 31.84
CA ASN A 322 6.51 24.49 32.10
C ASN A 322 7.73 24.62 31.18
N GLU A 323 7.55 25.09 29.94
CA GLU A 323 8.60 25.16 28.91
C GLU A 323 8.48 26.44 28.04
N PRO A 324 8.65 27.65 28.61
CA PRO A 324 8.41 28.92 27.91
C PRO A 324 9.33 29.17 26.69
N HIS A 325 10.47 28.46 26.60
CA HIS A 325 11.43 28.58 25.50
C HIS A 325 11.41 27.38 24.55
N SER A 326 10.47 26.44 24.73
CA SER A 326 10.31 25.31 23.83
C SER A 326 9.72 25.78 22.48
N PRO A 327 10.24 25.31 21.34
CA PRO A 327 9.63 25.55 20.03
C PRO A 327 8.15 25.14 19.99
N VAL A 328 7.76 24.12 20.76
CA VAL A 328 6.37 23.63 20.86
C VAL A 328 5.46 24.69 21.48
N SER A 329 5.91 25.33 22.58
CA SER A 329 5.17 26.39 23.26
C SER A 329 4.92 27.59 22.34
N TYR A 330 5.95 27.99 21.59
CA TYR A 330 5.86 29.06 20.60
C TYR A 330 4.91 28.71 19.44
N MET A 331 4.98 27.49 18.90
CA MET A 331 4.13 27.04 17.80
C MET A 331 2.66 26.94 18.20
N LEU A 332 2.36 26.41 19.40
CA LEU A 332 0.98 26.31 19.89
C LEU A 332 0.32 27.69 20.05
N GLN A 333 1.04 28.67 20.62
CA GLN A 333 0.56 30.05 20.72
C GLN A 333 0.32 30.70 19.34
N LYS A 334 1.21 30.42 18.39
CA LYS A 334 1.10 30.93 17.02
C LYS A 334 -0.12 30.35 16.30
N THR A 335 -0.36 29.04 16.44
CA THR A 335 -1.52 28.34 15.90
C THR A 335 -2.84 28.88 16.45
N ILE A 336 -2.92 29.12 17.76
CA ILE A 336 -4.09 29.73 18.41
C ILE A 336 -4.33 31.16 17.89
N LYS A 337 -3.27 31.94 17.67
CA LYS A 337 -3.40 33.28 17.11
C LYS A 337 -3.95 33.25 15.67
N TRP A 338 -3.51 32.27 14.86
CA TRP A 338 -3.99 32.10 13.49
C TRP A 338 -5.44 31.61 13.41
N SER A 339 -5.88 30.76 14.34
CA SER A 339 -7.25 30.23 14.31
C SER A 339 -8.34 31.31 14.47
N HIS A 340 -7.99 32.44 15.09
CA HIS A 340 -8.87 33.59 15.33
C HIS A 340 -8.74 34.69 14.27
N MET A 341 -7.79 34.57 13.34
CA MET A 341 -7.52 35.57 12.32
C MET A 341 -8.32 35.26 11.04
N PRO A 342 -8.96 36.26 10.40
CA PRO A 342 -9.58 36.05 9.10
C PRO A 342 -8.50 35.80 8.02
N LEU A 343 -8.80 34.93 7.06
CA LEU A 343 -7.85 34.40 6.07
C LEU A 343 -7.03 35.49 5.36
N HIS A 344 -7.64 36.62 5.01
CA HIS A 344 -6.95 37.72 4.32
C HIS A 344 -5.91 38.43 5.18
N GLU A 345 -6.14 38.54 6.50
CA GLU A 345 -5.20 39.14 7.45
C GLU A 345 -4.05 38.17 7.75
N TRP A 346 -4.35 36.86 7.79
CA TRP A 346 -3.34 35.81 7.91
C TRP A 346 -2.43 35.77 6.69
N LEU A 347 -2.99 35.76 5.48
CA LEU A 347 -2.25 35.81 4.23
C LEU A 347 -1.34 37.05 4.16
N ALA A 348 -1.81 38.21 4.58
CA ALA A 348 -1.02 39.44 4.61
C ALA A 348 0.13 39.43 5.64
N GLN A 349 0.00 38.67 6.75
CA GLN A 349 1.10 38.51 7.72
C GLN A 349 2.13 37.47 7.29
N VAL A 350 1.70 36.43 6.56
CA VAL A 350 2.55 35.31 6.13
C VAL A 350 3.25 35.61 4.80
N ILE A 351 2.61 36.34 3.90
CA ILE A 351 3.14 36.71 2.59
C ILE A 351 3.74 38.12 2.69
N LYS A 352 5.00 38.21 3.12
CA LYS A 352 5.77 39.47 3.09
C LYS A 352 6.76 39.57 1.92
N ASN A 353 6.96 38.50 1.16
CA ASN A 353 7.84 38.46 -0.01
C ASN A 353 7.07 37.92 -1.23
N ASP A 354 7.52 38.30 -2.44
CA ASP A 354 6.87 38.08 -3.74
C ASP A 354 6.63 36.60 -4.15
N ASN A 355 6.90 35.63 -3.28
CA ASN A 355 6.65 34.20 -3.49
C ASN A 355 5.78 33.59 -2.35
N PRO A 356 4.44 33.69 -2.45
CA PRO A 356 3.52 33.32 -1.37
C PRO A 356 3.41 31.83 -1.07
N LEU A 357 3.79 30.94 -2.00
CA LEU A 357 3.58 29.50 -1.87
C LEU A 357 4.69 28.80 -1.06
N GLU A 358 5.96 29.14 -1.33
CA GLU A 358 7.11 28.55 -0.61
C GLU A 358 7.11 28.93 0.88
N SER A 359 6.84 30.20 1.20
CA SER A 359 6.79 30.66 2.59
C SER A 359 5.64 30.06 3.40
N VAL A 360 4.51 29.72 2.75
CA VAL A 360 3.40 29.02 3.41
C VAL A 360 3.76 27.55 3.67
N GLN A 361 4.47 26.90 2.74
CA GLN A 361 4.90 25.51 2.85
C GLN A 361 5.95 25.30 3.95
N GLU A 362 6.97 26.17 4.00
CA GLU A 362 8.02 26.12 5.02
C GLU A 362 7.46 26.33 6.44
N LEU A 363 6.47 27.21 6.59
CA LEU A 363 5.87 27.55 7.89
C LEU A 363 4.84 26.52 8.39
N LEU A 364 4.19 25.80 7.47
CA LEU A 364 3.26 24.71 7.78
C LEU A 364 3.99 23.36 7.93
N GLY A 365 5.31 23.32 7.75
CA GLY A 365 6.11 22.09 7.82
C GLY A 365 5.79 21.12 6.68
N VAL A 366 5.20 21.60 5.59
CA VAL A 366 4.90 20.79 4.40
C VAL A 366 6.16 20.82 3.54
N GLN A 367 6.95 19.75 3.61
CA GLN A 367 8.13 19.65 2.76
C GLN A 367 7.71 19.60 1.29
N THR A 368 8.29 20.51 0.50
CA THR A 368 8.25 20.42 -0.95
C THR A 368 9.00 19.16 -1.36
N SER A 369 8.31 18.25 -2.03
CA SER A 369 8.97 17.26 -2.87
C SER A 369 9.64 18.02 -4.02
N SER A 370 10.85 18.52 -3.77
CA SER A 370 11.70 19.18 -4.76
C SER A 370 12.18 18.13 -5.74
N ASN A 371 11.43 17.92 -6.82
CA ASN A 371 12.00 17.45 -8.08
C ASN A 371 12.76 18.62 -8.70
N GLU A 372 14.02 18.82 -8.30
CA GLU A 372 15.05 19.34 -9.19
C GLU A 372 15.70 18.11 -9.83
N SER A 373 15.69 17.92 -11.14
CA SER A 373 16.39 18.70 -12.18
C SER A 373 16.25 17.86 -13.48
N ASN A 374 16.29 18.30 -14.74
CA ASN A 374 16.81 19.49 -15.42
C ASN A 374 16.22 19.50 -16.85
N ASP A 375 15.87 20.68 -17.34
CA ASP A 375 16.11 21.15 -18.73
C ASP A 375 16.57 22.60 -18.48
N TRP A 376 17.80 23.01 -18.76
CA TRP A 376 18.52 23.06 -20.03
C TRP A 376 20.04 23.00 -19.84
#